data_AF-A0A932NFB3-F1
#
_entry.id   AF-A0A932NFB3-F1
#
_cell.length_a   1.000
_cell.length_b   1.000
_cell.length_c   1.000
_cell.angle_alpha   90.00
_cell.angle_beta   90.00
_cell.angle_gamma   90.00
#
_symmetry.space_group_name_H-M   'P 1'
#
loop_
_entity.id
_entity.type
_entity.pdbx_description
1 polymer ?
#
loop_
_entity_poly.entity_id
_entity_poly.type
_entity_poly.pdbx_seq_one_letter_code
_entity_poly.pdbx_strand_id
1 'polypeptide(L)'
;MGRPLAVVRASRDLAVQGEPASRESWPDLKYQVDQYDDGTYIAGNDYQFTKVDFPVKIGNISQTEDGLIGYFKDEDYGTFYAPAVKNATDKVLPPGPNNLLVNCSEDQGSLEISMLIEPRGKIHASTGILPVKSIEIPPDQYLDALQKLQLCFLTSPILTSKSGLSLPLPSQTGGIWSWVENEGSAWSSKQQILPVTVDAVMNYGSQQLLEGWLNLANMILTGISFSILNNKAGKAVLYITNDANLNALTFKYTNKTGVPLQLLGGHPVSGSYIEGGSSFVFNFEEIFPDQILAGLTVNADGWSSKYFPIDEDSPAVWAVAPLNNMTLAANESISFSITGITVPAGSQSGNFQVAYFAFPDIPDSIAPVLLAINVQLPTSK
;
A
#
# COMPACT_ATOMS: atom_id res chain seq x y z
N MET A 1 2.80 -1.83 15.61
CA MET A 1 3.63 -2.53 14.60
C MET A 1 4.62 -1.53 14.02
N GLY A 2 5.87 -1.93 13.78
CA GLY A 2 6.87 -1.06 13.18
C GLY A 2 6.44 -0.60 11.78
N ARG A 3 6.81 0.60 11.39
CA ARG A 3 6.70 1.05 10.00
C ARG A 3 7.99 0.61 9.28
N PRO A 4 7.91 -0.19 8.21
CA PRO A 4 9.12 -0.56 7.48
C PRO A 4 9.77 0.71 6.91
N LEU A 5 11.09 0.70 6.87
CA LEU A 5 11.88 1.78 6.29
C LEU A 5 12.61 1.25 5.07
N ALA A 6 12.60 2.02 3.99
CA ALA A 6 13.34 1.77 2.78
C ALA A 6 14.34 2.90 2.55
N VAL A 7 15.51 2.54 2.03
CA VAL A 7 16.49 3.51 1.50
C VAL A 7 16.34 3.53 -0.01
N VAL A 8 16.05 4.70 -0.57
CA VAL A 8 15.89 4.89 -2.02
C VAL A 8 16.80 5.99 -2.53
N ARG A 9 17.17 5.94 -3.81
CA ARG A 9 17.89 7.02 -4.49
C ARG A 9 16.99 7.61 -5.57
N ALA A 10 16.97 8.94 -5.68
CA ALA A 10 16.27 9.65 -6.74
C ALA A 10 17.20 10.70 -7.37
N SER A 11 17.03 10.92 -8.67
CA SER A 11 17.56 12.06 -9.41
C SER A 11 16.51 13.18 -9.46
N ARG A 12 16.96 14.42 -9.63
CA ARG A 12 16.07 15.52 -10.00
C ARG A 12 16.70 16.40 -11.04
N ASP A 13 15.84 16.87 -11.92
CA ASP A 13 16.17 17.68 -13.06
C ASP A 13 15.02 18.66 -13.30
N LEU A 14 15.35 19.85 -13.80
CA LEU A 14 14.40 20.88 -14.18
C LEU A 14 14.74 21.31 -15.60
N ALA A 15 13.84 21.06 -16.53
CA ALA A 15 14.03 21.40 -17.93
C ALA A 15 12.99 22.43 -18.41
N VAL A 16 13.40 23.25 -19.37
CA VAL A 16 12.50 24.10 -20.14
C VAL A 16 11.88 23.33 -21.29
N GLN A 17 10.64 23.66 -21.66
CA GLN A 17 10.00 23.09 -22.84
C GLN A 17 10.41 23.87 -24.09
N GLY A 18 11.47 23.40 -24.75
CA GLY A 18 12.07 24.08 -25.90
C GLY A 18 13.21 25.01 -25.47
N GLU A 19 13.59 25.93 -26.37
CA GLU A 19 14.71 26.85 -26.12
C GLU A 19 14.39 27.85 -24.99
N PRO A 20 15.39 28.21 -24.16
CA PRO A 20 15.25 29.28 -23.17
C PRO A 20 14.83 30.60 -23.83
N ALA A 21 14.04 31.39 -23.09
CA ALA A 21 13.70 32.74 -23.52
C ALA A 21 14.98 33.59 -23.64
N SER A 22 15.17 34.22 -24.79
CA SER A 22 16.35 35.03 -25.08
C SER A 22 15.99 36.51 -25.27
N ARG A 23 17.01 37.36 -25.31
CA ARG A 23 16.88 38.81 -25.42
C ARG A 23 16.43 39.22 -26.83
N GLU A 24 15.17 39.66 -26.94
CA GLU A 24 14.56 40.11 -28.21
C GLU A 24 14.89 41.58 -28.61
N SER A 25 16.11 42.07 -28.31
CA SER A 25 16.47 43.47 -28.59
C SER A 25 17.22 43.62 -29.91
N TRP A 26 17.02 44.75 -30.61
CA TRP A 26 17.73 45.05 -31.86
C TRP A 26 19.26 44.85 -31.81
N PRO A 27 19.98 45.26 -30.75
CA PRO A 27 21.41 44.98 -30.63
C PRO A 27 21.75 43.48 -30.55
N ASP A 28 20.92 42.70 -29.87
CA ASP A 28 21.13 41.25 -29.70
C ASP A 28 20.87 40.52 -31.02
N LEU A 29 19.77 40.87 -31.70
CA LEU A 29 19.48 40.37 -33.04
C LEU A 29 20.60 40.71 -34.02
N LYS A 30 21.10 41.96 -34.02
CA LYS A 30 22.22 42.36 -34.87
C LYS A 30 23.46 41.52 -34.57
N TYR A 31 23.78 41.29 -33.30
CA TYR A 31 24.90 40.44 -32.91
C TYR A 31 24.74 39.00 -33.41
N GLN A 32 23.55 38.39 -33.24
CA GLN A 32 23.27 37.04 -33.72
C GLN A 32 23.41 36.92 -35.25
N VAL A 33 22.91 37.90 -36.01
CA VAL A 33 23.04 37.96 -37.48
C VAL A 33 24.50 38.18 -37.90
N ASP A 34 25.22 39.10 -37.26
CA ASP A 34 26.61 39.42 -37.58
C ASP A 34 27.57 38.26 -37.26
N GLN A 35 27.21 37.40 -36.31
CA GLN A 35 28.00 36.22 -35.92
C GLN A 35 27.55 34.94 -36.62
N TYR A 36 26.45 34.96 -37.38
CA TYR A 36 25.95 33.79 -38.10
C TYR A 36 26.94 33.38 -39.20
N ASP A 37 27.79 32.40 -38.90
CA ASP A 37 28.72 31.79 -39.85
C ASP A 37 28.47 30.28 -39.95
N ASP A 38 28.49 29.78 -41.18
CA ASP A 38 28.39 28.34 -41.54
C ASP A 38 27.17 27.56 -40.99
N GLY A 39 26.03 28.21 -40.77
CA GLY A 39 24.79 27.53 -40.36
C GLY A 39 24.78 27.05 -38.91
N THR A 40 25.76 27.46 -38.10
CA THR A 40 25.79 27.15 -36.66
C THR A 40 24.81 28.06 -35.93
N TYR A 41 23.86 27.49 -35.20
CA TYR A 41 22.91 28.25 -34.39
C TYR A 41 23.63 29.01 -33.27
N ILE A 42 23.36 30.31 -33.15
CA ILE A 42 23.86 31.15 -32.06
C ILE A 42 22.69 31.40 -31.12
N ALA A 43 22.76 30.81 -29.93
CA ALA A 43 21.78 31.04 -28.88
C ALA A 43 21.78 32.53 -28.48
N GLY A 44 20.58 33.12 -28.43
CA GLY A 44 20.42 34.48 -27.94
C GLY A 44 20.78 34.60 -26.46
N ASN A 45 21.05 35.83 -26.00
CA ASN A 45 21.38 36.07 -24.60
C ASN A 45 20.16 35.82 -23.70
N ASP A 46 20.20 34.78 -22.87
CA ASP A 46 19.12 34.42 -21.93
C ASP A 46 19.25 35.12 -20.56
N TYR A 47 20.22 36.05 -20.41
CA TYR A 47 20.59 36.68 -19.14
C TYR A 47 20.89 35.68 -18.01
N GLN A 48 21.38 34.49 -18.35
CA GLN A 48 21.62 33.39 -17.41
C GLN A 48 20.35 32.97 -16.66
N PHE A 49 19.17 33.18 -17.24
CA PHE A 49 17.89 32.72 -16.67
C PHE A 49 17.93 31.22 -16.37
N THR A 50 18.54 30.43 -17.26
CA THR A 50 18.73 28.99 -17.07
C THR A 50 19.56 28.63 -15.84
N LYS A 51 20.37 29.55 -15.31
CA LYS A 51 21.23 29.36 -14.13
C LYS A 51 20.61 29.87 -12.83
N VAL A 52 19.34 30.29 -12.85
CA VAL A 52 18.64 30.70 -11.63
C VAL A 52 18.32 29.47 -10.79
N ASP A 53 18.87 29.42 -9.59
CA ASP A 53 18.63 28.34 -8.65
C ASP A 53 17.26 28.47 -7.97
N PHE A 54 16.46 27.43 -8.10
CA PHE A 54 15.18 27.28 -7.41
C PHE A 54 15.30 26.29 -6.24
N PRO A 55 14.79 26.62 -5.05
CA PRO A 55 14.83 25.73 -3.91
C PRO A 55 13.87 24.55 -4.12
N VAL A 56 14.32 23.33 -3.83
CA VAL A 56 13.46 22.14 -3.81
C VAL A 56 13.20 21.75 -2.37
N LYS A 57 11.95 21.84 -1.93
CA LYS A 57 11.51 21.25 -0.68
C LYS A 57 11.01 19.84 -0.94
N ILE A 58 11.59 18.87 -0.25
CA ILE A 58 11.16 17.46 -0.27
C ILE A 58 10.50 17.14 1.07
N GLY A 59 9.35 16.48 1.00
CA GLY A 59 8.55 16.07 2.13
C GLY A 59 7.68 17.19 2.68
N ASN A 60 6.52 16.78 3.18
CA ASN A 60 5.61 17.66 3.91
C ASN A 60 5.00 16.95 5.12
N ILE A 61 5.45 17.31 6.31
CA ILE A 61 4.98 16.71 7.58
C ILE A 61 3.48 16.92 7.82
N SER A 62 2.88 17.95 7.22
CA SER A 62 1.44 18.20 7.32
C SER A 62 0.60 17.28 6.42
N GLN A 63 1.21 16.59 5.46
CA GLN A 63 0.53 15.62 4.61
C GLN A 63 0.66 14.22 5.20
N THR A 64 -0.48 13.62 5.53
CA THR A 64 -0.55 12.28 6.15
C THR A 64 -0.07 11.16 5.22
N GLU A 65 -0.10 11.40 3.90
CA GLU A 65 0.40 10.46 2.88
C GLU A 65 1.91 10.60 2.60
N ASP A 66 2.59 11.57 3.21
CA ASP A 66 4.02 11.76 2.98
C ASP A 66 4.85 10.74 3.76
N GLY A 67 5.56 9.88 3.03
CA GLY A 67 6.40 8.81 3.57
C GLY A 67 7.82 9.24 3.90
N LEU A 68 8.22 10.49 3.67
CA LEU A 68 9.60 10.92 3.89
C LEU A 68 9.93 10.98 5.40
N ILE A 69 10.97 10.26 5.80
CA ILE A 69 11.59 10.44 7.12
C ILE A 69 12.68 11.52 7.03
N GLY A 70 13.52 11.44 6.00
CA GLY A 70 14.54 12.42 5.70
C GLY A 70 15.44 11.97 4.55
N TYR A 71 16.46 12.76 4.24
CA TYR A 71 17.34 12.53 3.10
C TYR A 71 18.79 12.94 3.38
N PHE A 72 19.69 12.33 2.61
CA PHE A 72 21.07 12.73 2.41
C PHE A 72 21.20 13.40 1.05
N LYS A 73 22.08 14.39 0.98
CA LYS A 73 22.35 15.11 -0.26
C LYS A 73 23.53 14.46 -0.97
N ASP A 74 23.34 14.12 -2.25
CA ASP A 74 24.34 13.48 -3.09
C ASP A 74 24.93 12.24 -2.41
N GLU A 75 26.26 12.16 -2.34
CA GLU A 75 26.98 11.08 -1.65
C GLU A 75 27.49 11.52 -0.27
N ASP A 76 27.00 12.64 0.27
CA ASP A 76 27.29 13.09 1.62
C ASP A 76 26.32 12.45 2.62
N TYR A 77 26.76 11.33 3.20
CA TYR A 77 26.06 10.63 4.27
C TYR A 77 26.41 11.14 5.68
N GLY A 78 27.17 12.23 5.79
CA GLY A 78 27.56 12.84 7.06
C GLY A 78 26.45 13.65 7.73
N THR A 79 25.54 14.19 6.93
CA THR A 79 24.44 15.05 7.39
C THR A 79 23.09 14.56 6.88
N PHE A 80 22.19 14.21 7.80
CA PHE A 80 20.83 13.78 7.51
C PHE A 80 19.85 14.94 7.67
N TYR A 81 19.08 15.23 6.62
CA TYR A 81 18.07 16.28 6.62
C TYR A 81 16.68 15.69 6.82
N ALA A 82 16.01 16.04 7.91
CA ALA A 82 14.71 15.47 8.26
C ALA A 82 13.68 16.57 8.61
N PRO A 83 12.51 16.63 7.93
CA PRO A 83 11.50 17.69 8.13
C PRO A 83 10.92 17.75 9.55
N ALA A 84 10.91 16.63 10.27
CA ALA A 84 10.33 16.52 11.61
C ALA A 84 11.27 16.93 12.76
N VAL A 85 12.51 17.35 12.44
CA VAL A 85 13.52 17.70 13.44
C VAL A 85 13.15 19.00 14.14
N LYS A 86 12.91 18.93 15.45
CA LYS A 86 12.68 20.10 16.31
C LYS A 86 13.97 20.64 16.93
N ASN A 87 14.88 19.73 17.31
CA ASN A 87 16.16 20.04 17.92
C ASN A 87 17.27 19.49 17.01
N ALA A 88 17.95 20.39 16.30
CA ALA A 88 19.05 20.05 15.41
C ALA A 88 20.26 19.52 16.19
N THR A 89 20.96 18.54 15.61
CA THR A 89 22.29 18.09 16.04
C THR A 89 23.32 18.40 14.96
N ASP A 90 24.60 18.12 15.21
CA ASP A 90 25.67 18.24 14.21
C ASP A 90 25.47 17.35 12.97
N LYS A 91 24.70 16.26 13.10
CA LYS A 91 24.47 15.27 12.03
C LYS A 91 23.03 15.20 11.54
N VAL A 92 22.07 15.75 12.28
CA VAL A 92 20.65 15.68 11.94
C VAL A 92 20.07 17.08 11.98
N LEU A 93 19.75 17.62 10.82
CA LEU A 93 19.33 19.01 10.64
C LEU A 93 17.92 19.07 10.02
N PRO A 94 17.11 20.10 10.34
CA PRO A 94 15.95 20.41 9.53
C PRO A 94 16.39 20.86 8.13
N PRO A 95 15.64 20.53 7.06
CA PRO A 95 15.94 21.02 5.72
C PRO A 95 15.71 22.53 5.64
N GLY A 96 16.73 23.26 5.16
CA GLY A 96 16.66 24.69 4.86
C GLY A 96 16.38 24.98 3.38
N PRO A 97 16.13 26.25 3.03
CA PRO A 97 15.76 26.65 1.66
C PRO A 97 16.87 26.40 0.64
N ASN A 98 18.14 26.45 1.05
CA ASN A 98 19.28 26.34 0.13
C ASN A 98 19.93 24.95 0.13
N ASN A 99 19.30 23.97 0.78
CA ASN A 99 19.86 22.62 0.91
C ASN A 99 19.87 21.92 -0.44
N LEU A 100 18.75 22.03 -1.16
CA LEU A 100 18.52 21.44 -2.46
C LEU A 100 18.13 22.56 -3.43
N LEU A 101 18.92 22.71 -4.48
CA LEU A 101 18.71 23.70 -5.53
C LEU A 101 18.68 22.97 -6.87
N VAL A 102 17.84 23.46 -7.78
CA VAL A 102 17.76 23.02 -9.17
C VAL A 102 17.68 24.24 -10.07
N ASN A 103 18.29 24.16 -11.24
CA ASN A 103 18.15 25.17 -12.29
C ASN A 103 17.96 24.48 -13.64
N CYS A 104 17.77 25.26 -14.71
CA CYS A 104 17.48 24.75 -16.05
C CYS A 104 18.73 24.66 -16.95
N SER A 105 19.93 24.73 -16.37
CA SER A 105 21.19 24.75 -17.13
C SER A 105 21.60 23.31 -17.47
N GLU A 106 21.86 23.03 -18.75
CA GLU A 106 22.34 21.72 -19.20
C GLU A 106 23.69 21.33 -18.58
N ASP A 107 24.49 22.33 -18.19
CA ASP A 107 25.76 22.14 -17.46
C ASP A 107 25.59 21.62 -16.03
N GLN A 108 24.42 21.81 -15.41
CA GLN A 108 24.15 21.38 -14.05
C GLN A 108 23.66 19.92 -14.08
N GLY A 109 24.58 18.98 -13.88
CA GLY A 109 24.23 17.57 -13.80
C GLY A 109 23.12 17.29 -12.77
N SER A 110 22.41 16.18 -12.96
CA SER A 110 21.34 15.77 -12.04
C SER A 110 21.88 15.62 -10.61
N LEU A 111 21.29 16.36 -9.68
CA LEU A 111 21.55 16.17 -8.25
C LEU A 111 20.98 14.79 -7.83
N GLU A 112 21.65 14.05 -6.95
CA GLU A 112 21.20 12.73 -6.46
C GLU A 112 20.88 12.75 -4.96
N ILE A 113 19.80 12.11 -4.53
CA ILE A 113 19.32 12.19 -3.14
C ILE A 113 19.05 10.78 -2.71
N SER A 114 19.62 10.44 -1.56
CA SER A 114 19.34 9.19 -0.87
C SER A 114 18.33 9.48 0.23
N MET A 115 17.14 8.88 0.16
CA MET A 115 16.04 9.13 1.10
C MET A 115 15.81 7.91 1.97
N LEU A 116 15.52 8.16 3.23
CA LEU A 116 14.91 7.19 4.12
C LEU A 116 13.39 7.43 4.11
N ILE A 117 12.64 6.43 3.69
CA ILE A 117 11.20 6.57 3.49
C ILE A 117 10.42 5.40 4.08
N GLU A 118 9.14 5.63 4.36
CA GLU A 118 8.15 4.59 4.49
C GLU A 118 7.69 4.18 3.07
N PRO A 119 7.89 2.92 2.63
CA PRO A 119 7.74 2.52 1.23
C PRO A 119 6.30 2.52 0.71
N ARG A 120 5.28 2.59 1.59
CA ARG A 120 3.87 2.69 1.20
C ARG A 120 3.42 4.14 1.06
N GLY A 121 4.18 5.10 1.60
CA GLY A 121 3.92 6.53 1.49
C GLY A 121 4.40 7.11 0.17
N LYS A 122 3.77 8.22 -0.24
CA LYS A 122 4.24 9.05 -1.35
C LYS A 122 5.31 10.02 -0.85
N ILE A 123 6.18 10.49 -1.73
CA ILE A 123 7.14 11.55 -1.43
C ILE A 123 6.74 12.77 -2.24
N HIS A 124 6.54 13.91 -1.58
CA HIS A 124 6.18 15.14 -2.26
C HIS A 124 7.40 16.05 -2.46
N ALA A 125 7.46 16.73 -3.60
CA ALA A 125 8.46 17.72 -3.92
C ALA A 125 7.80 19.02 -4.43
N SER A 126 8.29 20.16 -3.97
CA SER A 126 7.78 21.47 -4.35
C SER A 126 8.91 22.48 -4.57
N THR A 127 8.81 23.28 -5.63
CA THR A 127 9.80 24.31 -5.98
C THR A 127 9.28 25.75 -5.85
N GLY A 128 7.97 25.92 -5.63
CA GLY A 128 7.30 27.22 -5.57
C GLY A 128 6.99 27.83 -6.96
N ILE A 129 7.66 27.38 -8.01
CA ILE A 129 7.40 27.80 -9.41
C ILE A 129 6.55 26.79 -10.20
N LEU A 130 6.42 25.56 -9.70
CA LEU A 130 5.65 24.48 -10.31
C LEU A 130 4.66 23.87 -9.30
N PRO A 131 3.57 23.24 -9.78
CA PRO A 131 2.71 22.41 -8.94
C PRO A 131 3.51 21.33 -8.19
N VAL A 132 3.05 20.96 -7.00
CA VAL A 132 3.65 19.89 -6.20
C VAL A 132 3.64 18.58 -7.00
N LYS A 133 4.80 17.92 -7.03
CA LYS A 133 4.96 16.59 -7.60
C LYS A 133 4.99 15.54 -6.50
N SER A 134 4.45 14.36 -6.78
CA SER A 134 4.55 13.19 -5.90
C SER A 134 5.12 12.01 -6.65
N ILE A 135 5.91 11.20 -5.94
CA ILE A 135 6.44 9.91 -6.41
C ILE A 135 6.17 8.85 -5.35
N GLU A 136 5.97 7.61 -5.78
CA GLU A 136 5.78 6.47 -4.89
C GLU A 136 6.56 5.26 -5.42
N ILE A 137 6.93 4.35 -4.52
CA ILE A 137 7.50 3.07 -4.95
C ILE A 137 6.34 2.17 -5.39
N PRO A 138 6.36 1.62 -6.61
CA PRO A 138 5.39 0.61 -7.02
C PRO A 138 5.37 -0.57 -6.02
N PRO A 139 4.18 -1.03 -5.56
CA PRO A 139 4.09 -2.06 -4.54
C PRO A 139 4.81 -3.38 -4.88
N ASP A 140 4.84 -3.76 -6.15
CA ASP A 140 5.53 -4.95 -6.64
C ASP A 140 7.05 -4.93 -6.39
N GLN A 141 7.65 -3.76 -6.17
CA GLN A 141 9.09 -3.65 -5.86
C GLN A 141 9.44 -3.92 -4.39
N TYR A 142 8.50 -3.77 -3.45
CA TYR A 142 8.78 -3.92 -2.02
C TYR A 142 7.95 -4.98 -1.30
N LEU A 143 6.81 -5.40 -1.85
CA LEU A 143 5.89 -6.33 -1.16
C LEU A 143 6.55 -7.68 -0.83
N ASP A 144 7.31 -8.28 -1.76
CA ASP A 144 8.01 -9.55 -1.51
C ASP A 144 9.05 -9.42 -0.38
N ALA A 145 9.80 -8.32 -0.36
CA ALA A 145 10.76 -8.04 0.71
C ALA A 145 10.06 -7.84 2.06
N LEU A 146 8.93 -7.13 2.10
CA LEU A 146 8.15 -6.93 3.32
C LEU A 146 7.54 -8.22 3.86
N GLN A 147 7.06 -9.11 2.99
CA GLN A 147 6.50 -10.40 3.38
C GLN A 147 7.55 -11.33 4.04
N LYS A 148 8.82 -11.17 3.67
CA LYS A 148 9.94 -11.92 4.24
C LYS A 148 10.44 -11.37 5.57
N LEU A 149 10.00 -10.18 5.99
CA LEU A 149 10.39 -9.61 7.28
C LEU A 149 9.73 -10.39 8.42
N GLN A 150 10.55 -10.67 9.44
CA GLN A 150 10.14 -11.30 10.68
C GLN A 150 10.47 -10.37 11.85
N LEU A 151 9.53 -10.21 12.79
CA LEU A 151 9.72 -9.40 13.98
C LEU A 151 9.83 -10.31 15.21
N CYS A 152 11.00 -10.31 15.85
CA CYS A 152 11.24 -11.07 17.07
C CYS A 152 11.16 -10.17 18.31
N PHE A 153 10.34 -10.57 19.28
CA PHE A 153 10.13 -9.89 20.55
C PHE A 153 10.63 -10.77 21.70
N LEU A 154 11.65 -10.29 22.43
CA LEU A 154 12.14 -11.00 23.60
C LEU A 154 11.03 -11.05 24.65
N THR A 155 10.58 -12.26 25.00
CA THR A 155 9.44 -12.46 25.91
C THR A 155 9.82 -13.35 27.09
N SER A 156 11.10 -13.36 27.47
CA SER A 156 11.64 -14.33 28.42
C SER A 156 12.01 -13.75 29.78
N PRO A 157 11.98 -14.57 30.85
CA PRO A 157 11.57 -15.99 30.86
C PRO A 157 10.04 -16.18 30.90
N ILE A 158 9.55 -17.32 30.39
CA ILE A 158 8.14 -17.74 30.54
C ILE A 158 8.01 -19.05 31.31
N LEU A 159 6.95 -19.17 32.10
CA LEU A 159 6.57 -20.40 32.78
C LEU A 159 5.37 -21.01 32.03
N THR A 160 5.51 -22.26 31.58
CA THR A 160 4.45 -22.93 30.81
C THR A 160 4.36 -24.42 31.15
N SER A 161 3.33 -25.11 30.67
CA SER A 161 3.20 -26.56 30.87
C SER A 161 4.18 -27.32 29.96
N LYS A 162 4.67 -28.49 30.40
CA LYS A 162 5.37 -29.43 29.51
C LYS A 162 4.47 -30.01 28.42
N SER A 163 3.16 -29.98 28.61
CA SER A 163 2.17 -30.51 27.65
C SER A 163 1.88 -29.57 26.47
N GLY A 164 2.24 -28.29 26.56
CA GLY A 164 2.00 -27.32 25.50
C GLY A 164 2.32 -25.89 25.93
N LEU A 165 2.68 -25.05 24.97
CA LEU A 165 2.94 -23.63 25.16
C LEU A 165 1.64 -22.84 25.00
N SER A 166 1.21 -22.16 26.07
CA SER A 166 0.08 -21.24 26.05
C SER A 166 0.56 -19.85 26.48
N LEU A 167 0.28 -18.84 25.66
CA LEU A 167 0.68 -17.45 25.90
C LEU A 167 -0.42 -16.49 25.45
N PRO A 168 -0.67 -15.39 26.18
CA PRO A 168 -1.55 -14.34 25.72
C PRO A 168 -0.85 -13.61 24.58
N LEU A 169 -1.31 -13.84 23.35
CA LEU A 169 -0.74 -13.19 22.17
C LEU A 169 -1.34 -11.79 22.00
N PRO A 170 -0.54 -10.80 21.56
CA PRO A 170 -1.08 -9.49 21.17
C PRO A 170 -2.14 -9.66 20.07
N SER A 171 -3.23 -8.89 20.16
CA SER A 171 -4.31 -8.83 19.17
C SER A 171 -3.89 -8.07 17.89
N GLN A 172 -2.75 -8.41 17.30
CA GLN A 172 -2.28 -7.84 16.03
C GLN A 172 -2.71 -8.70 14.84
N THR A 173 -3.18 -8.05 13.78
CA THR A 173 -3.49 -8.70 12.50
C THR A 173 -2.30 -8.83 11.57
N GLY A 174 -2.43 -9.79 10.66
CA GLY A 174 -1.62 -9.82 9.44
C GLY A 174 -0.26 -10.50 9.63
N GLY A 175 -0.07 -11.33 10.65
CA GLY A 175 1.12 -12.17 10.77
C GLY A 175 0.87 -13.39 11.64
N ILE A 176 1.74 -14.40 11.52
CA ILE A 176 1.67 -15.65 12.27
C ILE A 176 2.65 -15.57 13.43
N TRP A 177 2.13 -15.73 14.65
CA TRP A 177 2.94 -15.83 15.85
C TRP A 177 3.52 -17.23 16.01
N SER A 178 4.82 -17.31 16.25
CA SER A 178 5.49 -18.53 16.68
C SER A 178 6.43 -18.25 17.84
N TRP A 179 6.81 -19.30 18.58
CA TRP A 179 7.84 -19.21 19.60
C TRP A 179 9.17 -19.68 19.02
N VAL A 180 10.24 -18.95 19.31
CA VAL A 180 11.59 -19.29 18.89
C VAL A 180 12.47 -19.35 20.12
N GLU A 181 13.16 -20.47 20.34
CA GLU A 181 14.08 -20.66 21.45
C GLU A 181 15.44 -21.15 20.96
N ASN A 182 16.47 -20.85 21.75
CA ASN A 182 17.81 -21.34 21.49
C ASN A 182 18.10 -22.49 22.45
N GLU A 183 18.23 -23.70 21.91
CA GLU A 183 18.50 -24.93 22.67
C GLU A 183 20.00 -25.15 22.91
N GLY A 184 20.79 -24.07 22.90
CA GLY A 184 22.23 -24.05 23.17
C GLY A 184 23.12 -24.36 21.96
N SER A 185 22.66 -25.19 21.02
CA SER A 185 23.40 -25.53 19.79
C SER A 185 22.64 -25.24 18.50
N ALA A 186 21.31 -25.04 18.59
CA ALA A 186 20.45 -24.75 17.45
C ALA A 186 19.26 -23.88 17.88
N TRP A 187 18.74 -23.14 16.91
CA TRP A 187 17.47 -22.45 17.04
C TRP A 187 16.33 -23.42 16.71
N SER A 188 15.32 -23.49 17.57
CA SER A 188 14.09 -24.23 17.31
C SER A 188 12.90 -23.27 17.26
N SER A 189 11.90 -23.59 16.44
CA SER A 189 10.67 -22.82 16.36
C SER A 189 9.46 -23.72 16.62
N LYS A 190 8.61 -23.30 17.56
CA LYS A 190 7.32 -23.93 17.86
C LYS A 190 6.23 -23.11 17.19
N GLN A 191 5.55 -23.71 16.22
CA GLN A 191 4.51 -23.02 15.44
C GLN A 191 3.16 -22.94 16.16
N GLN A 192 2.88 -23.83 17.11
CA GLN A 192 1.59 -23.84 17.80
C GLN A 192 1.71 -23.23 19.20
N ILE A 193 1.17 -22.02 19.35
CA ILE A 193 0.94 -21.37 20.64
C ILE A 193 -0.56 -21.50 20.94
N LEU A 194 -0.90 -22.16 22.04
CA LEU A 194 -2.29 -22.37 22.45
C LEU A 194 -2.87 -21.09 23.08
N PRO A 195 -4.19 -20.83 22.91
CA PRO A 195 -4.86 -19.74 23.60
C PRO A 195 -4.81 -19.95 25.11
N VAL A 196 -4.84 -18.84 25.86
CA VAL A 196 -4.94 -18.85 27.32
C VAL A 196 -6.42 -18.86 27.71
N THR A 197 -6.79 -19.65 28.72
CA THR A 197 -8.12 -19.58 29.33
C THR A 197 -8.10 -18.67 30.57
N VAL A 198 -9.19 -17.95 30.78
CA VAL A 198 -9.44 -17.14 31.99
C VAL A 198 -10.09 -17.95 33.10
N ASP A 199 -10.50 -19.18 32.81
CA ASP A 199 -11.08 -20.09 33.79
C ASP A 199 -9.99 -20.66 34.71
N ALA A 200 -10.31 -20.77 36.00
CA ALA A 200 -9.45 -21.45 36.94
C ALA A 200 -9.40 -22.95 36.60
N VAL A 201 -8.34 -23.37 35.90
CA VAL A 201 -8.11 -24.78 35.59
C VAL A 201 -7.16 -25.39 36.61
N MET A 202 -7.60 -26.46 37.27
CA MET A 202 -6.75 -27.27 38.15
C MET A 202 -5.82 -28.15 37.32
N ASN A 203 -4.83 -27.53 36.67
CA ASN A 203 -3.85 -28.23 35.84
C ASN A 203 -2.56 -28.49 36.64
N TYR A 204 -2.45 -29.70 37.21
CA TYR A 204 -1.29 -30.16 37.99
C TYR A 204 -0.16 -30.76 37.14
N GLY A 205 -0.18 -30.56 35.82
CA GLY A 205 0.88 -31.03 34.94
C GLY A 205 2.25 -30.39 35.26
N SER A 206 3.34 -31.10 34.96
CA SER A 206 4.69 -30.56 35.16
C SER A 206 4.89 -29.26 34.38
N GLN A 207 5.42 -28.25 35.06
CA GLN A 207 5.76 -26.95 34.47
C GLN A 207 7.22 -26.94 33.99
N GLN A 208 7.51 -26.01 33.09
CA GLN A 208 8.86 -25.74 32.58
C GLN A 208 9.07 -24.25 32.37
N LEU A 209 10.32 -23.82 32.52
CA LEU A 209 10.77 -22.47 32.16
C LEU A 209 11.29 -22.51 30.73
N LEU A 210 10.86 -21.56 29.89
CA LEU A 210 11.40 -21.39 28.53
C LEU A 210 12.04 -20.00 28.38
N GLU A 211 13.13 -19.97 27.61
CA GLU A 211 13.90 -18.79 27.24
C GLU A 211 13.89 -18.68 25.71
N GLY A 212 13.24 -17.66 25.18
CA GLY A 212 13.04 -17.40 23.77
C GLY A 212 12.39 -16.06 23.42
N TRP A 213 11.87 -16.01 22.20
CA TRP A 213 11.26 -14.85 21.57
C TRP A 213 9.91 -15.25 20.98
N LEU A 214 8.96 -14.33 21.02
CA LEU A 214 7.81 -14.37 20.12
C LEU A 214 8.25 -13.86 18.76
N ASN A 215 8.08 -14.66 17.72
CA ASN A 215 8.35 -14.29 16.35
C ASN A 215 7.02 -14.02 15.63
N LEU A 216 6.91 -12.86 15.00
CA LEU A 216 5.82 -12.53 14.08
C LEU A 216 6.37 -12.64 12.66
N ALA A 217 6.00 -13.72 11.98
CA ALA A 217 6.41 -13.99 10.61
C ALA A 217 5.24 -13.81 9.65
N ASN A 218 5.54 -13.83 8.35
CA ASN A 218 4.56 -13.68 7.28
C ASN A 218 3.69 -12.45 7.55
N MET A 219 4.35 -11.31 7.78
CA MET A 219 3.66 -10.04 7.86
C MET A 219 2.98 -9.77 6.50
N ILE A 220 1.79 -10.32 6.37
CA ILE A 220 0.78 -10.07 5.36
C ILE A 220 0.40 -8.61 5.58
N LEU A 221 1.18 -7.71 4.97
CA LEU A 221 0.61 -6.58 4.25
C LEU A 221 -0.07 -7.19 3.00
N THR A 222 -1.11 -7.97 3.26
CA THR A 222 -1.92 -8.75 2.32
C THR A 222 -1.12 -9.55 1.28
N GLY A 223 -0.66 -10.76 1.62
CA GLY A 223 -0.33 -11.87 0.67
C GLY A 223 -1.53 -12.36 -0.16
N ILE A 224 -2.53 -11.51 -0.28
CA ILE A 224 -3.82 -11.68 -0.89
C ILE A 224 -3.95 -10.45 -1.79
N SER A 225 -3.77 -10.63 -3.09
CA SER A 225 -3.89 -9.52 -4.04
C SER A 225 -5.33 -9.47 -4.54
N PHE A 226 -6.03 -8.42 -4.13
CA PHE A 226 -7.36 -8.09 -4.64
C PHE A 226 -7.27 -7.04 -5.74
N SER A 227 -8.14 -7.14 -6.73
CA SER A 227 -8.34 -6.09 -7.72
C SER A 227 -9.82 -6.04 -8.12
N ILE A 228 -10.29 -4.84 -8.47
CA ILE A 228 -11.65 -4.61 -8.94
C ILE A 228 -11.57 -3.72 -10.17
N LEU A 229 -12.07 -4.20 -11.31
CA LEU A 229 -11.99 -3.47 -12.56
C LEU A 229 -13.35 -3.47 -13.26
N ASN A 230 -13.71 -2.34 -13.86
CA ASN A 230 -14.82 -2.25 -14.78
C ASN A 230 -14.47 -2.97 -16.08
N ASN A 231 -15.35 -3.87 -16.52
CA ASN A 231 -15.11 -4.76 -17.65
C ASN A 231 -14.92 -4.02 -18.97
N LYS A 232 -15.55 -2.85 -19.13
CA LYS A 232 -15.42 -2.02 -20.34
C LYS A 232 -14.24 -1.07 -20.26
N ALA A 233 -13.97 -0.49 -19.09
CA ALA A 233 -12.93 0.52 -18.92
C ALA A 233 -11.54 -0.06 -18.62
N GLY A 234 -11.46 -1.29 -18.10
CA GLY A 234 -10.20 -1.90 -17.64
C GLY A 234 -9.57 -1.21 -16.44
N LYS A 235 -10.34 -0.41 -15.70
CA LYS A 235 -9.91 0.41 -14.55
C LYS A 235 -10.93 0.32 -13.42
N ALA A 236 -10.53 0.66 -12.20
CA ALA A 236 -11.41 0.73 -11.03
C ALA A 236 -12.31 1.98 -11.11
N VAL A 237 -13.39 1.89 -11.89
CA VAL A 237 -14.29 3.01 -12.15
C VAL A 237 -15.75 2.59 -12.20
N LEU A 238 -16.61 3.42 -11.66
CA LEU A 238 -18.04 3.34 -11.78
C LEU A 238 -18.57 4.60 -12.46
N TYR A 239 -19.54 4.42 -13.35
CA TYR A 239 -20.18 5.50 -14.06
C TYR A 239 -21.50 5.85 -13.40
N ILE A 240 -21.76 7.14 -13.21
CA ILE A 240 -23.06 7.67 -12.78
C ILE A 240 -24.07 7.43 -13.91
N THR A 241 -24.92 6.41 -13.75
CA THR A 241 -25.89 5.97 -14.76
C THR A 241 -26.90 4.97 -14.18
N ASN A 242 -28.09 4.94 -14.79
CA ASN A 242 -29.10 3.91 -14.54
C ASN A 242 -28.92 2.67 -15.43
N ASP A 243 -28.00 2.71 -16.41
CA ASP A 243 -27.66 1.54 -17.23
C ASP A 243 -26.61 0.67 -16.54
N ALA A 244 -27.06 -0.38 -15.87
CA ALA A 244 -26.19 -1.33 -15.17
C ALA A 244 -25.15 -2.01 -16.08
N ASN A 245 -25.36 -2.06 -17.40
CA ASN A 245 -24.41 -2.65 -18.34
C ASN A 245 -23.12 -1.84 -18.51
N LEU A 246 -23.10 -0.58 -18.07
CA LEU A 246 -21.89 0.24 -18.06
C LEU A 246 -21.02 -0.03 -16.83
N ASN A 247 -21.58 -0.64 -15.78
CA ASN A 247 -20.94 -0.86 -14.49
C ASN A 247 -20.76 -2.34 -14.15
N ALA A 248 -20.58 -3.20 -15.15
CA ALA A 248 -20.17 -4.58 -14.90
C ALA A 248 -18.71 -4.59 -14.40
N LEU A 249 -18.48 -5.14 -13.21
CA LEU A 249 -17.16 -5.23 -12.58
C LEU A 249 -16.68 -6.68 -12.51
N THR A 250 -15.36 -6.85 -12.54
CA THR A 250 -14.68 -8.11 -12.19
C THR A 250 -13.87 -7.89 -10.93
N PHE A 251 -14.30 -8.54 -9.84
CA PHE A 251 -13.53 -8.67 -8.61
C PHE A 251 -12.60 -9.88 -8.75
N LYS A 252 -11.30 -9.70 -8.58
CA LYS A 252 -10.31 -10.77 -8.72
C LYS A 252 -9.47 -10.88 -7.46
N TYR A 253 -9.32 -12.12 -7.00
CA TYR A 253 -8.37 -12.52 -5.97
C TYR A 253 -7.22 -13.30 -6.61
N THR A 254 -5.98 -13.04 -6.19
CA THR A 254 -4.80 -13.83 -6.55
C THR A 254 -4.07 -14.29 -5.29
N ASN A 255 -3.80 -15.59 -5.19
CA ASN A 255 -3.01 -16.15 -4.11
C ASN A 255 -1.55 -15.73 -4.26
N LYS A 256 -1.11 -14.74 -3.46
CA LYS A 256 0.28 -14.27 -3.44
C LYS A 256 1.00 -14.68 -2.15
N THR A 257 0.50 -15.71 -1.47
CA THR A 257 1.12 -16.21 -0.22
C THR A 257 2.39 -17.03 -0.48
N GLY A 258 2.65 -17.42 -1.72
CA GLY A 258 3.79 -18.26 -2.11
C GLY A 258 3.56 -19.76 -1.88
N VAL A 259 2.46 -20.16 -1.24
CA VAL A 259 2.09 -21.56 -0.99
C VAL A 259 0.65 -21.84 -1.46
N PRO A 260 0.28 -23.09 -1.74
CA PRO A 260 -1.11 -23.44 -2.04
C PRO A 260 -2.03 -23.10 -0.87
N LEU A 261 -3.15 -22.46 -1.17
CA LEU A 261 -4.15 -22.05 -0.19
C LEU A 261 -5.32 -23.01 -0.21
N GLN A 262 -5.68 -23.56 0.95
CA GLN A 262 -6.89 -24.35 1.11
C GLN A 262 -8.10 -23.44 1.32
N LEU A 263 -9.20 -23.73 0.65
CA LEU A 263 -10.47 -23.05 0.80
C LEU A 263 -11.54 -24.10 1.14
N LEU A 264 -12.25 -23.87 2.24
CA LEU A 264 -13.36 -24.71 2.67
C LEU A 264 -14.58 -24.40 1.81
N GLY A 265 -15.16 -25.45 1.24
CA GLY A 265 -16.44 -25.39 0.57
C GLY A 265 -17.57 -25.25 1.59
N GLY A 266 -18.60 -24.49 1.23
CA GLY A 266 -19.75 -24.30 2.10
C GLY A 266 -20.58 -23.10 1.72
N HIS A 267 -21.48 -22.72 2.63
CA HIS A 267 -22.27 -21.51 2.47
C HIS A 267 -21.43 -20.28 2.85
N PRO A 268 -21.66 -19.11 2.21
CA PRO A 268 -20.92 -17.90 2.54
C PRO A 268 -21.25 -17.41 3.96
N VAL A 269 -20.24 -16.85 4.62
CA VAL A 269 -20.32 -16.23 5.95
C VAL A 269 -19.87 -14.78 5.88
N SER A 270 -20.39 -13.94 6.78
CA SER A 270 -20.13 -12.48 6.81
C SER A 270 -19.20 -12.03 7.94
N GLY A 271 -18.73 -12.96 8.80
CA GLY A 271 -17.94 -12.61 9.97
C GLY A 271 -17.27 -13.81 10.64
N SER A 272 -16.48 -13.52 11.67
CA SER A 272 -15.71 -14.51 12.42
C SER A 272 -16.57 -15.45 13.26
N TYR A 273 -16.04 -16.65 13.50
CA TYR A 273 -16.67 -17.68 14.35
C TYR A 273 -18.03 -18.19 13.85
N ILE A 274 -18.37 -17.90 12.59
CA ILE A 274 -19.54 -18.44 11.92
C ILE A 274 -19.11 -19.70 11.17
N GLU A 275 -19.78 -20.83 11.44
CA GLU A 275 -19.54 -22.08 10.71
C GLU A 275 -19.97 -21.89 9.25
N GLY A 276 -19.07 -22.17 8.29
CA GLY A 276 -19.35 -22.06 6.87
C GLY A 276 -18.11 -22.22 5.99
N GLY A 277 -18.23 -21.84 4.72
CA GLY A 277 -17.11 -21.91 3.76
C GLY A 277 -16.15 -20.74 3.86
N SER A 278 -14.93 -20.91 3.34
CA SER A 278 -13.95 -19.83 3.22
C SER A 278 -14.52 -18.71 2.36
N SER A 279 -14.82 -17.58 2.98
CA SER A 279 -15.66 -16.54 2.39
C SER A 279 -14.90 -15.26 2.13
N PHE A 280 -15.02 -14.70 0.94
CA PHE A 280 -14.68 -13.29 0.68
C PHE A 280 -15.93 -12.44 0.86
N VAL A 281 -15.82 -11.41 1.68
CA VAL A 281 -16.92 -10.51 2.05
C VAL A 281 -16.59 -9.12 1.56
N PHE A 282 -17.54 -8.44 0.92
CA PHE A 282 -17.28 -7.13 0.33
C PHE A 282 -18.51 -6.22 0.27
N ASN A 283 -18.24 -4.92 0.19
CA ASN A 283 -19.23 -3.87 -0.08
C ASN A 283 -18.58 -2.68 -0.82
N PHE A 284 -19.35 -1.61 -1.03
CA PHE A 284 -18.94 -0.41 -1.76
C PHE A 284 -19.00 0.86 -0.90
N GLU A 285 -18.85 0.73 0.42
CA GLU A 285 -19.03 1.82 1.39
C GLU A 285 -20.31 2.62 1.11
N GLU A 286 -20.19 3.94 0.98
CA GLU A 286 -21.27 4.88 0.71
C GLU A 286 -21.31 5.35 -0.75
N ILE A 287 -20.67 4.62 -1.69
CA ILE A 287 -20.69 4.98 -3.12
C ILE A 287 -22.14 5.01 -3.64
N PHE A 288 -22.97 4.07 -3.21
CA PHE A 288 -24.39 4.01 -3.52
C PHE A 288 -25.19 3.40 -2.36
N PRO A 289 -26.51 3.65 -2.28
CA PRO A 289 -27.35 3.14 -1.19
C PRO A 289 -27.41 1.61 -1.11
N ASP A 290 -27.67 1.09 0.09
CA ASP A 290 -27.82 -0.35 0.36
C ASP A 290 -28.87 -1.05 -0.51
N GLN A 291 -29.89 -0.32 -0.97
CA GLN A 291 -30.89 -0.86 -1.91
C GLN A 291 -30.25 -1.32 -3.23
N ILE A 292 -29.25 -0.58 -3.72
CA ILE A 292 -28.49 -0.95 -4.92
C ILE A 292 -27.56 -2.10 -4.59
N LEU A 293 -26.91 -2.07 -3.42
CA LEU A 293 -26.06 -3.18 -2.95
C LEU A 293 -26.84 -4.50 -2.85
N ALA A 294 -28.07 -4.48 -2.32
CA ALA A 294 -28.93 -5.66 -2.21
C ALA A 294 -29.37 -6.20 -3.58
N GLY A 295 -29.49 -5.34 -4.59
CA GLY A 295 -29.91 -5.68 -5.95
C GLY A 295 -28.80 -6.20 -6.86
N LEU A 296 -27.56 -6.28 -6.38
CA LEU A 296 -26.44 -6.78 -7.19
C LEU A 296 -26.59 -8.26 -7.52
N THR A 297 -25.94 -8.67 -8.61
CA THR A 297 -25.76 -10.07 -8.95
C THR A 297 -24.28 -10.40 -8.94
N VAL A 298 -23.89 -11.37 -8.11
CA VAL A 298 -22.50 -11.81 -7.92
C VAL A 298 -22.37 -13.28 -8.35
N ASN A 299 -21.56 -13.54 -9.37
CA ASN A 299 -21.42 -14.88 -9.96
C ASN A 299 -19.94 -15.27 -10.15
N ALA A 300 -19.63 -16.55 -9.89
CA ALA A 300 -18.43 -17.23 -10.33
C ALA A 300 -18.69 -18.74 -10.40
N ASP A 301 -18.10 -19.42 -11.39
CA ASP A 301 -18.28 -20.86 -11.58
C ASP A 301 -17.72 -21.65 -10.39
N GLY A 302 -18.55 -22.52 -9.80
CA GLY A 302 -18.15 -23.32 -8.63
C GLY A 302 -18.23 -22.56 -7.29
N TRP A 303 -18.80 -21.35 -7.27
CA TRP A 303 -18.96 -20.53 -6.08
C TRP A 303 -20.42 -20.21 -5.79
N SER A 304 -20.75 -20.07 -4.52
CA SER A 304 -22.02 -19.54 -4.05
C SER A 304 -21.86 -18.10 -3.58
N SER A 305 -22.92 -17.30 -3.71
CA SER A 305 -22.97 -15.92 -3.25
C SER A 305 -24.19 -15.70 -2.35
N LYS A 306 -24.05 -14.81 -1.37
CA LYS A 306 -25.13 -14.46 -0.44
C LYS A 306 -25.03 -12.99 -0.03
N TYR A 307 -26.16 -12.29 -0.08
CA TYR A 307 -26.29 -10.95 0.50
C TYR A 307 -26.65 -11.05 1.98
N PHE A 308 -25.98 -10.24 2.79
CA PHE A 308 -26.25 -10.04 4.21
C PHE A 308 -26.71 -8.59 4.39
N PRO A 309 -27.96 -8.36 4.81
CA PRO A 309 -28.45 -7.02 5.08
C PRO A 309 -27.74 -6.42 6.30
N ILE A 310 -27.84 -5.10 6.45
CA ILE A 310 -27.34 -4.39 7.62
C ILE A 310 -27.96 -4.96 8.92
N ASP A 311 -27.14 -5.11 9.95
CA ASP A 311 -27.55 -5.45 11.31
C ASP A 311 -27.03 -4.41 12.32
N GLU A 312 -27.25 -4.61 13.62
CA GLU A 312 -26.86 -3.65 14.66
C GLU A 312 -25.34 -3.43 14.76
N ASP A 313 -24.53 -4.41 14.35
CA ASP A 313 -23.07 -4.44 14.57
C ASP A 313 -22.26 -4.49 13.27
N SER A 314 -22.89 -4.69 12.12
CA SER A 314 -22.25 -4.94 10.82
C SER A 314 -22.97 -4.25 9.67
N PRO A 315 -22.21 -3.67 8.70
CA PRO A 315 -22.79 -3.08 7.51
C PRO A 315 -23.37 -4.14 6.58
N ALA A 316 -24.22 -3.72 5.63
CA ALA A 316 -24.65 -4.59 4.56
C ALA A 316 -23.47 -5.03 3.68
N VAL A 317 -23.41 -6.33 3.35
CA VAL A 317 -22.30 -6.93 2.59
C VAL A 317 -22.77 -8.05 1.67
N TRP A 318 -22.00 -8.32 0.63
CA TRP A 318 -22.04 -9.57 -0.11
C TRP A 318 -20.93 -10.50 0.35
N ALA A 319 -21.18 -11.80 0.38
CA ALA A 319 -20.17 -12.80 0.60
C ALA A 319 -20.20 -13.86 -0.50
N VAL A 320 -19.03 -14.42 -0.82
CA VAL A 320 -18.85 -15.53 -1.75
C VAL A 320 -18.00 -16.63 -1.13
N ALA A 321 -18.41 -17.89 -1.31
CA ALA A 321 -17.69 -19.08 -0.82
C ALA A 321 -17.72 -20.20 -1.88
N PRO A 322 -16.68 -21.04 -1.97
CA PRO A 322 -16.66 -22.13 -2.94
C PRO A 322 -17.70 -23.19 -2.57
N LEU A 323 -18.28 -23.87 -3.57
CA LEU A 323 -19.28 -24.92 -3.34
C LEU A 323 -18.66 -26.18 -2.73
N ASN A 324 -17.41 -26.47 -3.05
CA ASN A 324 -16.65 -27.62 -2.57
C ASN A 324 -15.28 -27.17 -2.08
N ASN A 325 -14.66 -27.97 -1.19
CA ASN A 325 -13.28 -27.72 -0.79
C ASN A 325 -12.38 -27.67 -2.03
N MET A 326 -11.52 -26.65 -2.09
CA MET A 326 -10.60 -26.48 -3.21
C MET A 326 -9.25 -25.97 -2.72
N THR A 327 -8.23 -26.23 -3.51
CA THR A 327 -6.89 -25.69 -3.30
C THR A 327 -6.60 -24.68 -4.40
N LEU A 328 -6.20 -23.47 -4.04
CA LEU A 328 -5.76 -22.44 -4.96
C LEU A 328 -4.23 -22.38 -4.95
N ALA A 329 -3.59 -22.73 -6.06
CA ALA A 329 -2.14 -22.75 -6.15
C ALA A 329 -1.53 -21.35 -5.98
N ALA A 330 -0.24 -21.29 -5.66
CA ALA A 330 0.49 -20.03 -5.59
C ALA A 330 0.44 -19.31 -6.96
N ASN A 331 0.12 -18.02 -6.94
CA ASN A 331 -0.14 -17.15 -8.09
C ASN A 331 -1.39 -17.47 -8.92
N GLU A 332 -2.17 -18.48 -8.55
CA GLU A 332 -3.46 -18.75 -9.17
C GLU A 332 -4.49 -17.69 -8.74
N SER A 333 -5.47 -17.45 -9.61
CA SER A 333 -6.47 -16.41 -9.42
C SER A 333 -7.89 -16.92 -9.54
N ILE A 334 -8.80 -16.28 -8.83
CA ILE A 334 -10.25 -16.49 -8.92
C ILE A 334 -10.89 -15.14 -9.25
N SER A 335 -11.94 -15.15 -10.06
CA SER A 335 -12.63 -13.93 -10.48
C SER A 335 -14.14 -14.06 -10.31
N PHE A 336 -14.76 -12.98 -9.86
CA PHE A 336 -16.18 -12.85 -9.58
C PHE A 336 -16.75 -11.73 -10.42
N SER A 337 -17.81 -12.02 -11.16
CA SER A 337 -18.54 -11.01 -11.91
C SER A 337 -19.58 -10.35 -11.00
N ILE A 338 -19.51 -9.03 -10.89
CA ILE A 338 -20.47 -8.21 -10.14
C ILE A 338 -21.23 -7.35 -11.15
N THR A 339 -22.54 -7.52 -11.22
CA THR A 339 -23.42 -6.84 -12.18
C THR A 339 -24.67 -6.30 -11.49
N GLY A 340 -25.48 -5.51 -12.21
CA GLY A 340 -26.67 -4.86 -11.64
C GLY A 340 -26.39 -3.52 -10.95
N ILE A 341 -25.18 -2.97 -11.10
CA ILE A 341 -24.78 -1.73 -10.42
C ILE A 341 -25.32 -0.50 -11.15
N THR A 342 -26.34 0.14 -10.60
CA THR A 342 -26.78 1.48 -11.01
C THR A 342 -26.23 2.52 -10.06
N VAL A 343 -25.62 3.60 -10.55
CA VAL A 343 -25.00 4.62 -9.68
C VAL A 343 -25.78 5.94 -9.83
N PRO A 344 -26.44 6.41 -8.76
CA PRO A 344 -27.27 7.61 -8.83
C PRO A 344 -26.43 8.88 -9.00
N ALA A 345 -27.08 9.94 -9.48
CA ALA A 345 -26.46 11.26 -9.52
C ALA A 345 -26.13 11.74 -8.10
N GLY A 346 -24.94 12.33 -7.93
CA GLY A 346 -24.45 12.81 -6.63
C GLY A 346 -23.54 11.83 -5.88
N SER A 347 -23.47 10.56 -6.30
CA SER A 347 -22.50 9.59 -5.77
C SER A 347 -21.06 10.09 -5.89
N GLN A 348 -20.26 9.84 -4.85
CA GLN A 348 -18.84 10.20 -4.78
C GLN A 348 -17.96 8.97 -4.96
N SER A 349 -16.71 9.19 -5.36
CA SER A 349 -15.68 8.15 -5.30
C SER A 349 -15.52 7.64 -3.87
N GLY A 350 -15.23 6.35 -3.73
CA GLY A 350 -15.09 5.68 -2.44
C GLY A 350 -14.32 4.38 -2.60
N ASN A 351 -14.46 3.46 -1.65
CA ASN A 351 -13.76 2.19 -1.71
C ASN A 351 -14.69 1.00 -1.91
N PHE A 352 -14.19 0.02 -2.63
CA PHE A 352 -14.65 -1.36 -2.54
C PHE A 352 -13.87 -2.05 -1.41
N GLN A 353 -14.56 -2.43 -0.36
CA GLN A 353 -13.96 -3.04 0.82
C GLN A 353 -14.01 -4.55 0.68
N VAL A 354 -12.94 -5.25 1.06
CA VAL A 354 -12.89 -6.72 1.04
C VAL A 354 -12.32 -7.26 2.35
N ALA A 355 -13.08 -8.13 3.01
CA ALA A 355 -12.64 -8.96 4.12
C ALA A 355 -12.70 -10.45 3.73
N TYR A 356 -12.10 -11.30 4.56
CA TYR A 356 -12.13 -12.75 4.39
C TYR A 356 -12.29 -13.46 5.73
N PHE A 357 -13.03 -14.57 5.72
CA PHE A 357 -13.36 -15.34 6.92
C PHE A 357 -13.33 -16.85 6.66
N ALA A 358 -13.06 -17.63 7.70
CA ALA A 358 -13.06 -19.10 7.68
C ALA A 358 -12.04 -19.71 6.70
N PHE A 359 -10.84 -19.13 6.60
CA PHE A 359 -9.74 -19.69 5.83
C PHE A 359 -8.91 -20.63 6.73
N PRO A 360 -8.67 -21.90 6.32
CA PRO A 360 -7.75 -22.78 7.02
C PRO A 360 -6.37 -22.13 7.18
N ASP A 361 -5.83 -22.19 8.39
CA ASP A 361 -4.48 -21.71 8.72
C ASP A 361 -4.22 -20.22 8.43
N ILE A 362 -5.25 -19.45 8.08
CA ILE A 362 -5.21 -18.00 7.91
C ILE A 362 -6.21 -17.38 8.89
N PRO A 363 -5.77 -16.52 9.82
CA PRO A 363 -6.67 -15.78 10.69
C PRO A 363 -7.66 -14.92 9.90
N ASP A 364 -8.89 -14.83 10.38
CA ASP A 364 -9.91 -13.97 9.80
C ASP A 364 -9.47 -12.49 9.71
N SER A 365 -10.01 -11.77 8.72
CA SER A 365 -9.84 -10.33 8.60
C SER A 365 -10.43 -9.62 9.82
N ILE A 366 -9.62 -8.85 10.55
CA ILE A 366 -10.13 -7.90 11.57
C ILE A 366 -10.44 -6.52 10.99
N ALA A 367 -9.99 -6.25 9.74
CA ALA A 367 -10.27 -5.04 8.99
C ALA A 367 -10.31 -5.38 7.49
N PRO A 368 -11.12 -4.65 6.70
CA PRO A 368 -11.17 -4.85 5.26
C PRO A 368 -9.97 -4.22 4.54
N VAL A 369 -9.61 -4.81 3.41
CA VAL A 369 -8.74 -4.22 2.40
C VAL A 369 -9.56 -3.22 1.59
N LEU A 370 -9.03 -2.01 1.41
CA LEU A 370 -9.70 -0.94 0.67
C LEU A 370 -9.16 -0.85 -0.76
N LEU A 371 -10.05 -0.96 -1.74
CA LEU A 371 -9.74 -0.76 -3.15
C LEU A 371 -10.47 0.48 -3.66
N ALA A 372 -9.73 1.56 -3.94
CA ALA A 372 -10.31 2.82 -4.41
C ALA A 372 -11.04 2.63 -5.75
N ILE A 373 -12.26 3.14 -5.84
CA ILE A 373 -13.08 3.19 -7.05
C ILE A 373 -13.43 4.65 -7.35
N ASN A 374 -13.08 5.09 -8.55
CA ASN A 374 -13.47 6.41 -9.03
C ASN A 374 -14.91 6.39 -9.53
N VAL A 375 -15.71 7.38 -9.12
CA VAL A 375 -17.05 7.62 -9.68
C VAL A 375 -17.00 8.82 -10.61
N GLN A 376 -17.50 8.65 -11.83
CA GLN A 376 -17.49 9.71 -12.84
C GLN A 376 -18.67 9.63 -13.79
N LEU A 377 -18.89 10.68 -14.59
CA LEU A 377 -19.86 10.64 -15.66
C LEU A 377 -19.38 9.71 -16.80
N PRO A 378 -20.29 9.04 -17.52
CA PRO A 378 -19.94 8.34 -18.75
C PRO A 378 -19.32 9.32 -19.74
N THR A 379 -18.18 8.95 -20.32
CA THR A 379 -17.61 9.72 -21.43
C THR A 379 -18.53 9.56 -22.64
N SER A 380 -19.11 10.66 -23.13
CA SER A 380 -19.81 10.66 -24.41
C SER A 380 -18.80 10.28 -25.50
N LYS A 381 -19.05 9.16 -26.20
CA LYS A 381 -18.37 8.88 -27.47
C LYS A 381 -18.96 9.74 -28.57
#